data_AF-A0A4Q4YBW5-F1
#
_entry.id   AF-A0A4Q4YBW5-F1
#
_cell.length_a   1.000
_cell.length_b   1.000
_cell.length_c   1.000
_cell.angle_alpha   90.00
_cell.angle_beta   90.00
_cell.angle_gamma   90.00
#
_symmetry.space_group_name_H-M   'P 1'
#
loop_
_entity.id
_entity.type
_entity.pdbx_description
1 polymer ?
#
loop_
_entity_poly.entity_id
_entity_poly.type
_entity_poly.pdbx_seq_one_letter_code
_entity_poly.pdbx_strand_id
1 'polypeptide(L)'
;MVFTRFRPSVIWVIYQLVAWIHLANTQTQEPSSERHIRAPSSSLVKPKSVLPEYTLGHVVNPKDLISGETPTLFRYRGSSTSIPTLDVDFGQNAVGMPVIEFADTAKVSSSGGFPGLRFYFSESLEFLGDRSDFTRADNAEGPPSKVPSGTDRIAVESAP
;
A
#
# COMPACT_ATOMS: atom_id res chain seq x y z
N MET A 1 59.40 -40.87 36.27
CA MET A 1 60.28 -42.05 36.31
C MET A 1 59.70 -43.12 35.40
N VAL A 2 60.45 -43.42 34.33
CA VAL A 2 60.50 -44.62 33.47
C VAL A 2 59.23 -45.17 32.80
N PHE A 3 59.30 -45.07 31.46
CA PHE A 3 58.55 -45.77 30.41
C PHE A 3 58.74 -47.30 30.45
N THR A 4 57.78 -48.07 29.90
CA THR A 4 57.95 -48.99 28.74
C THR A 4 56.66 -49.80 28.52
N ARG A 5 55.94 -49.57 27.42
CA ARG A 5 55.97 -50.29 26.11
C ARG A 5 55.31 -51.68 26.13
N PHE A 6 54.23 -51.79 25.35
CA PHE A 6 53.96 -52.95 24.50
C PHE A 6 53.40 -52.45 23.15
N ARG A 7 54.02 -52.92 22.05
CA ARG A 7 53.56 -52.92 20.64
C ARG A 7 53.78 -54.37 20.16
N PRO A 8 53.25 -54.84 19.00
CA PRO A 8 52.54 -54.14 17.92
C PRO A 8 51.24 -54.89 17.50
N SER A 9 50.48 -54.37 16.53
CA SER A 9 50.36 -55.04 15.21
C SER A 9 49.90 -54.06 14.13
N VAL A 10 50.56 -54.19 12.98
CA VAL A 10 50.47 -53.43 11.74
C VAL A 10 49.24 -53.87 10.95
N ILE A 11 48.55 -52.96 10.24
CA ILE A 11 48.02 -53.14 8.88
C ILE A 11 47.72 -51.75 8.28
N TRP A 12 48.17 -51.59 7.03
CA TRP A 12 48.00 -50.48 6.09
C TRP A 12 46.51 -50.05 5.93
N VAL A 13 46.11 -48.85 5.50
CA VAL A 13 46.28 -48.25 4.17
C VAL A 13 45.76 -46.80 4.23
N ILE A 14 46.43 -45.95 3.47
CA ILE A 14 46.12 -44.57 3.10
C ILE A 14 44.62 -44.32 2.80
N TYR A 15 44.01 -43.33 3.47
CA TYR A 15 42.89 -42.58 2.89
C TYR A 15 43.26 -41.09 2.88
N GLN A 16 43.76 -40.67 1.72
CA GLN A 16 43.76 -39.30 1.28
C GLN A 16 42.32 -38.80 1.15
N LEU A 17 42.04 -37.67 1.79
CA LEU A 17 41.59 -36.47 1.09
C LEU A 17 40.25 -36.55 0.32
N VAL A 18 39.11 -36.63 1.03
CA VAL A 18 37.84 -36.01 0.59
C VAL A 18 37.02 -35.59 1.83
N ALA A 19 37.50 -34.60 2.57
CA ALA A 19 36.68 -33.86 3.53
C ALA A 19 36.37 -32.47 2.96
N TRP A 20 35.86 -32.45 1.73
CA TRP A 20 35.29 -31.27 1.10
C TRP A 20 34.02 -31.72 0.39
N ILE A 21 32.96 -30.92 0.54
CA ILE A 21 31.65 -31.07 -0.10
C ILE A 21 30.74 -32.11 0.57
N HIS A 22 30.43 -31.94 1.86
CA HIS A 22 29.09 -32.27 2.38
C HIS A 22 28.50 -31.03 3.10
N LEU A 23 28.65 -29.85 2.48
CA LEU A 23 27.63 -28.82 2.68
C LEU A 23 26.49 -29.20 1.75
N ALA A 24 25.59 -30.05 2.26
CA ALA A 24 24.31 -30.27 1.63
C ALA A 24 23.68 -28.89 1.44
N ASN A 25 23.56 -28.49 0.18
CA ASN A 25 22.86 -27.31 -0.27
C ASN A 25 21.38 -27.53 0.08
N THR A 26 21.04 -27.32 1.35
CA THR A 26 19.65 -27.12 1.75
C THR A 26 19.32 -25.74 1.23
N GLN A 27 18.95 -25.67 -0.04
CA GLN A 27 18.15 -24.55 -0.49
C GLN A 27 16.89 -24.61 0.35
N THR A 28 16.84 -23.80 1.41
CA THR A 28 15.57 -23.33 1.95
C THR A 28 14.85 -22.74 0.76
N GLN A 29 13.91 -23.50 0.20
CA GLN A 29 12.99 -23.00 -0.80
C GLN A 29 12.21 -21.90 -0.09
N GLU A 30 12.67 -20.67 -0.27
CA GLU A 30 12.00 -19.48 0.23
C GLU A 30 10.53 -19.60 -0.19
N PRO A 31 9.58 -19.41 0.75
CA PRO A 31 8.18 -19.52 0.41
C PRO A 31 7.89 -18.58 -0.75
N SER A 32 7.48 -19.13 -1.90
CA SER A 32 7.16 -18.33 -3.08
C SER A 32 6.18 -17.25 -2.67
N SER A 33 6.53 -15.99 -2.92
CA SER A 33 5.67 -14.83 -2.64
C SER A 33 4.33 -14.93 -3.37
N GLU A 34 4.28 -15.69 -4.48
CA GLU A 34 3.09 -15.97 -5.28
C GLU A 34 1.95 -16.57 -4.45
N ARG A 35 2.23 -17.32 -3.39
CA ARG A 35 1.17 -17.89 -2.53
C ARG A 35 0.34 -16.83 -1.78
N HIS A 36 0.87 -15.61 -1.65
CA HIS A 36 0.23 -14.49 -0.97
C HIS A 36 -0.39 -13.49 -1.95
N ILE A 37 -0.05 -13.59 -3.24
CA ILE A 37 -0.66 -12.76 -4.30
C ILE A 37 -2.05 -13.35 -4.59
N ARG A 38 -3.09 -12.66 -4.15
CA ARG A 38 -4.47 -13.03 -4.46
C ARG A 38 -5.08 -12.00 -5.39
N ALA A 39 -5.49 -12.45 -6.57
CA ALA A 39 -6.31 -11.63 -7.44
C ALA A 39 -7.68 -11.39 -6.77
N PRO A 40 -8.26 -10.19 -6.91
CA PRO A 40 -9.64 -9.96 -6.52
C PRO A 40 -10.58 -10.97 -7.21
N SER A 41 -11.61 -11.43 -6.50
CA SER A 41 -12.61 -12.34 -7.08
C SER A 41 -13.62 -11.64 -8.01
N SER A 42 -13.48 -10.32 -8.19
CA SER A 42 -14.38 -9.44 -8.94
C SER A 42 -13.56 -8.35 -9.65
N SER A 43 -14.02 -7.91 -10.81
CA SER A 43 -13.46 -6.75 -11.52
C SER A 43 -13.73 -5.42 -10.80
N LEU A 44 -14.78 -5.38 -9.95
CA LEU A 44 -15.09 -4.27 -9.07
C LEU A 44 -14.65 -4.61 -7.64
N VAL A 45 -13.62 -3.91 -7.15
CA VAL A 45 -13.15 -4.00 -5.77
C VAL A 45 -13.78 -2.87 -4.97
N LYS A 46 -14.62 -3.21 -3.99
CA LYS A 46 -15.22 -2.22 -3.09
C LYS A 46 -14.31 -2.00 -1.87
N PRO A 47 -14.24 -0.79 -1.32
CA PRO A 47 -13.58 -0.59 -0.04
C PRO A 47 -14.28 -1.43 1.05
N LYS A 48 -13.51 -1.92 2.01
CA LYS A 48 -13.96 -2.82 3.08
C LYS A 48 -14.30 -2.06 4.36
N SER A 49 -13.54 -1.01 4.65
CA SER A 49 -13.72 -0.21 5.86
C SER A 49 -13.26 1.22 5.67
N VAL A 50 -13.87 2.12 6.44
CA VAL A 50 -13.33 3.46 6.71
C VAL A 50 -12.31 3.35 7.83
N LEU A 51 -11.24 4.15 7.77
CA LEU A 51 -10.26 4.30 8.83
C LEU A 51 -10.57 5.57 9.66
N PRO A 52 -11.24 5.45 10.83
CA PRO A 52 -11.71 6.63 11.57
C PRO A 52 -10.57 7.49 12.10
N GLU A 53 -9.43 6.87 12.39
CA GLU A 53 -8.21 7.51 12.91
C GLU A 53 -7.59 8.51 11.93
N TYR A 54 -7.87 8.32 10.64
CA TYR A 54 -7.39 9.16 9.54
C TYR A 54 -8.52 10.01 8.91
N THR A 55 -9.72 9.96 9.49
CA THR A 55 -10.83 10.82 9.05
C THR A 55 -10.68 12.20 9.69
N LEU A 56 -10.50 13.23 8.87
CA LEU A 56 -10.26 14.60 9.32
C LEU A 56 -11.39 15.54 8.89
N GLY A 57 -11.56 16.63 9.65
CA GLY A 57 -12.55 17.65 9.34
C GLY A 57 -13.99 17.14 9.50
N HIS A 58 -14.92 17.73 8.76
CA HIS A 58 -16.35 17.43 8.90
C HIS A 58 -16.84 16.54 7.75
N VAL A 59 -16.90 15.24 8.05
CA VAL A 59 -17.44 14.18 7.18
C VAL A 59 -18.69 13.59 7.82
N VAL A 60 -19.82 13.60 7.09
CA VAL A 60 -21.10 13.03 7.55
C VAL A 60 -21.31 11.69 6.87
N ASN A 61 -21.83 10.70 7.61
CA ASN A 61 -22.06 9.32 7.15
C ASN A 61 -20.82 8.68 6.49
N PRO A 62 -19.65 8.69 7.14
CA PRO A 62 -18.41 8.20 6.51
C PRO A 62 -18.49 6.73 6.12
N LYS A 63 -19.15 5.89 6.95
CA LYS A 63 -19.30 4.45 6.71
C LYS A 63 -20.19 4.13 5.51
N ASP A 64 -21.04 5.06 5.12
CA ASP A 64 -22.00 4.83 4.05
C ASP A 64 -21.35 4.88 2.67
N LEU A 65 -20.10 5.38 2.58
CA LEU A 65 -19.24 5.22 1.41
C LEU A 65 -19.01 3.74 1.07
N ILE A 66 -19.06 2.86 2.09
CA ILE A 66 -18.89 1.42 1.94
C ILE A 66 -20.23 0.73 1.66
N SER A 67 -21.28 1.08 2.43
CA SER A 67 -22.58 0.42 2.33
C SER A 67 -23.39 0.88 1.11
N GLY A 68 -23.20 2.12 0.66
CA GLY A 68 -24.00 2.76 -0.38
C GLY A 68 -25.42 3.13 0.06
N GLU A 69 -25.71 3.09 1.37
CA GLU A 69 -27.06 3.37 1.90
C GLU A 69 -27.44 4.85 1.78
N THR A 70 -26.51 5.75 2.11
CA THR A 70 -26.68 7.20 1.95
C THR A 70 -25.39 7.86 1.45
N PRO A 71 -25.47 9.05 0.83
CA PRO A 71 -24.26 9.75 0.41
C PRO A 71 -23.39 10.17 1.60
N THR A 72 -22.09 9.87 1.53
CA THR A 72 -21.09 10.46 2.42
C THR A 72 -20.86 11.92 2.05
N LEU A 73 -20.95 12.83 3.02
CA LEU A 73 -20.88 14.27 2.78
C LEU A 73 -19.59 14.88 3.33
N PHE A 74 -18.83 15.53 2.45
CA PHE A 74 -17.66 16.34 2.81
C PHE A 74 -18.08 17.81 2.91
N ARG A 75 -17.90 18.42 4.08
CA ARG A 75 -18.35 19.80 4.33
C ARG A 75 -17.20 20.68 4.79
N TYR A 76 -16.69 21.51 3.89
CA TYR A 76 -15.76 22.56 4.25
C TYR A 76 -16.54 23.72 4.91
N ARG A 77 -16.21 24.07 6.15
CA ARG A 77 -16.74 25.26 6.80
C ARG A 77 -15.67 26.32 6.69
N GLY A 78 -15.93 27.44 6.00
CA GLY A 78 -14.90 28.43 5.62
C GLY A 78 -14.01 29.02 6.73
N SER A 79 -14.32 28.76 8.01
CA SER A 79 -13.48 29.11 9.17
C SER A 79 -12.68 27.94 9.76
N SER A 80 -12.83 26.71 9.26
CA SER A 80 -12.08 25.54 9.73
C SER A 80 -10.77 25.41 8.96
N THR A 81 -9.69 25.17 9.69
CA THR A 81 -8.37 24.88 9.11
C THR A 81 -8.27 23.45 8.57
N SER A 82 -9.20 22.55 8.92
CA SER A 82 -9.22 21.17 8.46
C SER A 82 -10.01 21.02 7.16
N ILE A 83 -9.33 20.55 6.12
CA ILE A 83 -9.97 20.06 4.90
C ILE A 83 -10.63 18.72 5.25
N PRO A 84 -11.92 18.50 4.95
CA PRO A 84 -12.56 17.20 5.13
C PRO A 84 -11.82 16.11 4.35
N THR A 85 -11.38 15.07 5.05
CA THR A 85 -10.62 13.94 4.50
C THR A 85 -11.18 12.64 5.05
N LEU A 86 -11.21 11.60 4.22
CA LEU A 86 -11.70 10.28 4.58
C LEU A 86 -10.82 9.23 3.90
N ASP A 87 -10.21 8.38 4.72
CA ASP A 87 -9.39 7.29 4.22
C ASP A 87 -10.15 5.96 4.33
N VAL A 88 -10.01 5.15 3.28
CA VAL A 88 -10.68 3.85 3.16
C VAL A 88 -9.66 2.75 2.93
N ASP A 89 -9.89 1.61 3.58
CA ASP A 89 -9.12 0.39 3.41
C ASP A 89 -9.91 -0.58 2.51
N PHE A 90 -9.30 -1.02 1.42
CA PHE A 90 -9.85 -2.01 0.49
C PHE A 90 -9.66 -3.46 0.98
N GLY A 91 -8.87 -3.67 2.03
CA GLY A 91 -8.60 -4.97 2.66
C GLY A 91 -7.66 -5.89 1.86
N GLN A 92 -7.20 -5.42 0.69
CA GLN A 92 -6.21 -6.08 -0.15
C GLN A 92 -5.56 -5.04 -1.08
N ASN A 93 -4.30 -5.27 -1.46
CA ASN A 93 -3.67 -4.49 -2.51
C ASN A 93 -4.31 -4.83 -3.87
N ALA A 94 -4.63 -3.82 -4.66
CA ALA A 94 -5.31 -3.97 -5.94
C ALA A 94 -4.79 -2.96 -6.96
N VAL A 95 -4.72 -3.38 -8.23
CA VAL A 95 -4.38 -2.52 -9.36
C VAL A 95 -5.66 -2.27 -10.17
N GLY A 96 -5.98 -1.00 -10.43
CA GLY A 96 -7.18 -0.64 -11.17
C GLY A 96 -7.33 0.86 -11.36
N MET A 97 -8.54 1.28 -11.73
CA MET A 97 -8.93 2.68 -11.86
C MET A 97 -10.04 2.96 -10.83
N PRO A 98 -9.93 4.04 -10.02
CA PRO A 98 -10.99 4.41 -9.10
C PRO A 98 -12.25 4.79 -9.89
N VAL A 99 -13.40 4.30 -9.42
CA VAL A 99 -14.72 4.72 -9.90
C VAL A 99 -15.41 5.40 -8.73
N ILE A 100 -15.86 6.64 -8.96
CA ILE A 100 -16.43 7.49 -7.91
C ILE A 100 -17.71 8.10 -8.45
N GLU A 101 -18.78 7.97 -7.69
CA GLU A 101 -20.09 8.50 -8.02
C GLU A 101 -20.41 9.68 -7.10
N PHE A 102 -20.87 10.78 -7.68
CA PHE A 102 -21.24 11.99 -6.95
C PHE A 102 -22.76 12.12 -6.91
N ALA A 103 -23.33 12.18 -5.71
CA ALA A 103 -24.76 12.38 -5.55
C ALA A 103 -25.17 13.84 -5.82
N ASP A 104 -24.40 14.81 -5.33
CA ASP A 104 -24.67 16.25 -5.48
C ASP A 104 -23.42 17.07 -5.15
N THR A 105 -23.41 18.35 -5.53
CA THR A 105 -22.42 19.34 -5.08
C THR A 105 -23.06 20.66 -4.67
N ALA A 106 -22.57 21.25 -3.59
CA ALA A 106 -22.94 22.60 -3.18
C ALA A 106 -21.77 23.57 -3.42
N LYS A 107 -22.07 24.78 -3.90
CA LYS A 107 -21.08 25.85 -4.04
C LYS A 107 -20.48 26.20 -2.67
N VAL A 108 -19.15 26.21 -2.61
CA VAL A 108 -18.39 26.39 -1.35
C VAL A 108 -18.31 27.88 -0.96
N SER A 109 -18.62 28.81 -1.86
CA SER A 109 -18.61 30.25 -1.59
C SER A 109 -19.49 31.06 -2.55
N SER A 110 -19.74 32.32 -2.19
CA SER A 110 -20.31 33.36 -3.05
C SER A 110 -19.44 33.71 -4.26
N SER A 111 -18.20 33.21 -4.35
CA SER A 111 -17.28 33.41 -5.49
C SER A 111 -17.46 32.38 -6.62
N GLY A 112 -18.43 31.47 -6.50
CA GLY A 112 -18.88 30.62 -7.62
C GLY A 112 -18.06 29.36 -7.90
N GLY A 113 -17.09 29.01 -7.05
CA GLY A 113 -16.28 27.79 -7.20
C GLY A 113 -16.99 26.52 -6.69
N PHE A 114 -16.88 25.44 -7.47
CA PHE A 114 -17.26 24.09 -7.05
C PHE A 114 -16.14 23.45 -6.23
N PRO A 115 -16.47 22.49 -5.33
CA PRO A 115 -15.45 21.77 -4.58
C PRO A 115 -14.56 20.97 -5.55
N GLY A 116 -13.26 20.97 -5.28
CA GLY A 116 -12.30 20.05 -5.91
C GLY A 116 -12.02 18.87 -4.99
N LEU A 117 -11.71 17.72 -5.58
CA LEU A 117 -11.32 16.52 -4.86
C LEU A 117 -9.86 16.20 -5.15
N ARG A 118 -9.22 15.61 -4.14
CA ARG A 118 -7.85 15.11 -4.21
C ARG A 118 -7.85 13.66 -3.77
N PHE A 119 -7.16 12.82 -4.53
CA PHE A 119 -7.02 11.39 -4.23
C PHE A 119 -5.56 11.05 -4.03
N TYR A 120 -5.35 10.17 -3.05
CA TYR A 120 -4.06 9.63 -2.65
C TYR A 120 -4.23 8.12 -2.48
N PHE A 121 -3.26 7.37 -2.95
CA PHE A 121 -3.27 5.91 -2.90
C PHE A 121 -1.99 5.44 -2.21
N SER A 122 -2.13 4.51 -1.28
CA SER A 122 -1.00 3.88 -0.64
C SER A 122 -1.25 2.39 -0.44
N GLU A 123 -0.19 1.60 -0.58
CA GLU A 123 -0.24 0.16 -0.27
C GLU A 123 -0.18 -0.11 1.24
N SER A 124 0.29 0.85 2.04
CA SER A 124 0.52 0.68 3.48
C SER A 124 0.00 1.87 4.29
N LEU A 125 -0.25 1.65 5.58
CA LEU A 125 -0.62 2.75 6.49
C LEU A 125 0.57 3.64 6.88
N GLU A 126 1.80 3.15 6.69
CA GLU A 126 3.04 3.90 6.99
C GLU A 126 3.22 5.09 6.04
N PHE A 127 2.80 4.92 4.78
CA PHE A 127 2.92 5.95 3.73
C PHE A 127 1.58 6.61 3.37
N LEU A 128 0.53 6.34 4.16
CA LEU A 128 -0.76 7.00 4.01
C LEU A 128 -0.63 8.49 4.37
N GLY A 129 -0.84 9.36 3.38
CA GLY A 129 -0.65 10.80 3.54
C GLY A 129 -1.30 11.62 2.43
N ASP A 130 -0.81 12.84 2.23
CA ASP A 130 -1.31 13.80 1.23
C ASP A 130 -0.62 13.68 -0.14
N ARG A 131 -0.10 12.48 -0.44
CA ARG A 131 0.56 12.10 -1.69
C ARG A 131 0.54 10.58 -1.83
N SER A 132 0.34 10.07 -3.04
CA SER A 132 0.47 8.63 -3.27
C SER A 132 1.94 8.17 -3.20
N ASP A 133 2.19 6.99 -2.64
CA ASP A 133 3.53 6.41 -2.45
C ASP A 133 4.12 5.77 -3.73
N PHE A 134 3.26 5.44 -4.70
CA PHE A 134 3.65 4.94 -6.02
C PHE A 134 3.12 5.85 -7.13
N THR A 135 3.87 6.89 -7.48
CA THR A 135 3.50 7.77 -8.60
C THR A 135 4.49 7.61 -9.73
N ARG A 136 4.02 7.64 -10.99
CA ARG A 136 4.92 7.62 -12.17
C ARG A 136 5.94 8.76 -12.14
N ALA A 137 5.59 9.83 -11.43
CA ALA A 137 6.43 10.98 -11.17
C ALA A 137 7.67 10.67 -10.31
N ASP A 138 7.59 9.72 -9.37
CA ASP A 138 8.74 9.33 -8.52
C ASP A 138 9.86 8.66 -9.32
N ASN A 139 9.50 8.03 -10.44
CA ASN A 139 10.43 7.35 -11.34
C ASN A 139 10.68 8.12 -12.64
N ALA A 140 10.17 9.36 -12.76
CA ALA A 140 10.33 10.17 -13.95
C ALA A 140 11.67 10.91 -13.90
N GLU A 141 12.56 10.62 -14.85
CA GLU A 141 13.75 11.45 -15.08
C GLU A 141 13.35 12.78 -15.72
N GLY A 142 13.63 13.90 -15.05
CA GLY A 142 13.36 15.22 -15.59
C GLY A 142 13.46 16.34 -14.56
N PRO A 143 13.50 17.62 -15.01
CA PRO A 143 13.52 18.75 -14.10
C PRO A 143 12.23 18.75 -13.24
N PRO A 144 12.32 19.09 -11.94
CA PRO A 144 11.20 19.01 -11.00
C PRO A 144 9.97 19.85 -11.40
N SER A 145 10.13 20.83 -12.30
CA SER A 145 9.04 21.62 -12.88
C SER A 145 8.16 20.86 -13.89
N LYS A 146 8.59 19.68 -14.34
CA LYS A 146 7.87 18.84 -15.32
C LYS A 146 7.37 17.51 -14.75
N VAL A 147 7.65 17.25 -13.48
CA VAL A 147 7.24 16.04 -12.77
C VAL A 147 5.92 16.33 -12.06
N PRO A 148 4.79 15.68 -12.43
CA PRO A 148 3.51 15.89 -11.77
C PRO A 148 3.59 15.57 -10.27
N SER A 149 2.86 16.29 -9.42
CA SER A 149 2.96 16.16 -7.95
C SER A 149 2.45 14.83 -7.35
N GLY A 150 2.30 13.76 -8.15
CA GLY A 150 1.89 12.45 -7.65
C GLY A 150 0.50 12.41 -7.01
N THR A 151 -0.31 13.43 -7.26
CA THR A 151 -1.64 13.61 -6.68
C THR A 151 -2.64 13.73 -7.81
N ASP A 152 -3.67 12.88 -7.79
CA ASP A 152 -4.78 13.01 -8.71
C ASP A 152 -5.77 14.06 -8.19
N ARG A 153 -6.18 14.97 -9.07
CA ARG A 153 -7.11 16.06 -8.75
C ARG A 153 -8.21 16.12 -9.80
N ILE A 154 -9.44 16.22 -9.35
CA ILE A 154 -10.60 16.44 -10.21
C ILE A 154 -11.43 17.59 -9.65
N ALA A 155 -11.91 18.47 -10.53
CA ALA A 155 -12.94 19.45 -10.18
C ALA A 155 -14.30 18.79 -10.38
N VAL A 156 -15.21 18.92 -9.41
CA VAL A 156 -16.53 18.32 -9.55
C VAL A 156 -17.43 19.22 -10.38
N GLU A 157 -18.15 18.62 -11.33
CA GLU A 157 -19.10 19.33 -12.20
C GLU A 157 -20.39 19.71 -11.46
N SER A 158 -21.13 20.66 -12.03
CA SER A 158 -22.32 21.25 -11.41
C SER A 158 -23.57 20.38 -11.45
N ALA A 159 -23.58 19.30 -12.24
CA ALA A 159 -24.70 18.38 -12.44
C ALA A 159 -24.17 17.00 -12.86
N PRO A 160 -24.89 15.90 -12.56
CA PRO A 160 -24.55 14.55 -13.02
C PRO A 160 -24.68 14.37 -14.53
#